data_AF-A0A9D5NDK2-F1
#
_entry.id   AF-A0A9D5NDK2-F1
#
_cell.length_a   1.000
_cell.length_b   1.000
_cell.length_c   1.000
_cell.angle_alpha   90.00
_cell.angle_beta   90.00
_cell.angle_gamma   90.00
#
_symmetry.space_group_name_H-M   'P 1'
#
loop_
_entity.id
_entity.type
_entity.pdbx_description
1 polymer ?
#
loop_
_entity_poly.entity_id
_entity_poly.type
_entity_poly.pdbx_seq_one_letter_code
_entity_poly.pdbx_strand_id
1 'polypeptide(L)'
;MKAQRCLFMKFKDTGFRPFYKSFTAIMLNELLKEKIRQFPNADQADAVLTYGYMDPQNGMTLEILAAAQSNNNGQFHFFSGHSRLHESVLLKDVSDQEFFWFPDQDGSLTERYQLKVNRLKNAILSEEIETTRYMTFLDEHRDPYDIDDVQVKLIRKGLKDEIHKVRIKGLGPHCIEGILLDEPSQNFGYHQNETMVFFVKNTGENRTVLSADMTPTMQLRPEQMEDGSLLRNAMKIFSGERTHDHFIDVLEFLRDSYVYVPCRGRMSTADEERMKQLLDSTKGNFESLKGKKFKPQDEVRLYPLILENSGKFFFPVFIRPEDLGDDAKKYNLIRRHILEVIPMARECEREIHAIVVNPYNGGFILEAKYFALVEQMKSRLIMN
;
A
#
# COMPACT_ATOMS: atom_id res chain seq x y z
N MET A 1 6.02 -41.40 16.28
CA MET A 1 6.53 -40.31 15.40
C MET A 1 7.93 -40.69 14.95
N LYS A 2 8.22 -40.66 13.65
CA LYS A 2 9.60 -40.73 13.16
C LYS A 2 10.33 -39.47 13.64
N ALA A 3 11.58 -39.59 14.06
CA ALA A 3 12.37 -38.44 14.50
C ALA A 3 12.51 -37.44 13.34
N GLN A 4 11.81 -36.31 13.41
CA GLN A 4 12.05 -35.18 12.50
C GLN A 4 13.45 -34.62 12.82
N ARG A 5 14.25 -34.40 11.78
CA ARG A 5 15.61 -33.88 11.89
C ARG A 5 15.54 -32.40 12.26
N CYS A 6 16.00 -32.04 13.45
CA CYS A 6 16.10 -30.67 13.91
C CYS A 6 17.47 -30.07 13.54
N LEU A 7 17.55 -28.73 13.52
CA LEU A 7 18.79 -27.99 13.38
C LEU A 7 18.93 -27.04 14.57
N PHE A 8 20.04 -27.16 15.30
CA PHE A 8 20.42 -26.21 16.35
C PHE A 8 20.77 -24.86 15.73
N MET A 9 20.22 -23.79 16.28
CA MET A 9 20.39 -22.44 15.74
C MET A 9 20.44 -21.41 16.89
N LYS A 10 21.04 -20.25 16.62
CA LYS A 10 20.95 -19.06 17.46
C LYS A 10 20.31 -17.94 16.67
N PHE A 11 19.44 -17.15 17.32
CA PHE A 11 18.62 -16.16 16.61
C PHE A 11 19.48 -15.17 15.84
N LYS A 12 20.58 -14.71 16.45
CA LYS A 12 21.57 -13.82 15.83
C LYS A 12 22.17 -14.32 14.51
N ASP A 13 22.19 -15.64 14.27
CA ASP A 13 22.81 -16.25 13.10
C ASP A 13 21.79 -16.53 11.98
N THR A 14 20.50 -16.58 12.33
CA THR A 14 19.43 -17.04 11.41
C THR A 14 18.31 -16.03 11.19
N GLY A 15 18.22 -15.01 12.05
CA GLY A 15 17.12 -14.06 12.08
C GLY A 15 15.77 -14.72 12.36
N PHE A 16 14.70 -14.08 11.89
CA PHE A 16 13.31 -14.45 12.17
C PHE A 16 12.79 -15.64 11.35
N ARG A 17 13.41 -15.96 10.20
CA ARG A 17 12.87 -16.91 9.22
C ARG A 17 12.55 -18.31 9.78
N PRO A 18 13.40 -18.92 10.63
CA PRO A 18 13.10 -20.22 11.22
C PRO A 18 11.90 -20.21 12.19
N PHE A 19 11.49 -19.04 12.66
CA PHE A 19 10.36 -18.89 13.58
C PHE A 19 9.06 -18.58 12.82
N TYR A 20 9.14 -17.85 11.70
CA TYR A 20 7.94 -17.34 11.03
C TYR A 20 7.14 -18.45 10.37
N LYS A 21 5.86 -18.55 10.76
CA LYS A 21 4.93 -19.61 10.33
C LYS A 21 5.49 -21.02 10.46
N SER A 22 6.38 -21.22 11.43
CA SER A 22 7.17 -22.42 11.62
C SER A 22 7.10 -22.91 13.05
N PHE A 23 7.37 -24.20 13.24
CA PHE A 23 7.46 -24.81 14.56
C PHE A 23 8.90 -24.71 15.08
N THR A 24 9.04 -24.29 16.34
CA THR A 24 10.34 -24.28 17.01
C THR A 24 10.23 -24.84 18.41
N ALA A 25 11.23 -25.64 18.83
CA ALA A 25 11.41 -25.99 20.23
C ALA A 25 12.39 -25.01 20.86
N ILE A 26 12.04 -24.42 22.00
CA ILE A 26 12.87 -23.44 22.71
C ILE A 26 13.14 -23.99 24.11
N MET A 27 14.42 -23.99 24.51
CA MET A 27 14.82 -24.44 25.84
C MET A 27 14.22 -23.52 26.92
N LEU A 28 13.83 -24.11 28.05
CA LEU A 28 13.15 -23.39 29.13
C LEU A 28 14.08 -22.43 29.87
N ASN A 29 13.64 -21.17 29.96
CA ASN A 29 14.07 -20.23 30.99
C ASN A 29 12.97 -20.05 32.05
N GLU A 30 13.22 -19.24 33.08
CA GLU A 30 12.24 -19.01 34.16
C GLU A 30 10.91 -18.40 33.66
N LEU A 31 10.98 -17.52 32.65
CA LEU A 31 9.79 -16.95 32.00
C LEU A 31 8.91 -18.05 31.37
N LEU A 32 9.51 -18.93 30.58
CA LEU A 32 8.79 -20.01 29.90
C LEU A 32 8.26 -21.03 30.91
N LYS A 33 9.03 -21.37 31.94
CA LYS A 33 8.58 -22.25 33.03
C LYS A 33 7.32 -21.73 33.69
N GLU A 34 7.23 -20.41 33.93
CA GLU A 34 6.03 -19.79 34.48
C GLU A 34 4.83 -19.91 33.54
N LYS A 35 5.02 -19.59 32.25
CA LYS A 35 3.97 -19.66 31.23
C LYS A 35 3.39 -21.06 31.05
N ILE A 36 4.21 -22.10 31.17
CA ILE A 36 3.75 -23.47 30.96
C ILE A 36 3.25 -24.18 32.22
N ARG A 37 3.20 -23.56 33.41
CA ARG A 37 2.87 -24.25 34.67
C ARG A 37 1.59 -25.09 34.63
N GLN A 38 0.61 -24.68 33.83
CA GLN A 38 -0.69 -25.36 33.69
C GLN A 38 -0.75 -26.32 32.47
N PHE A 39 0.33 -26.41 31.70
CA PHE A 39 0.41 -27.34 30.57
C PHE A 39 0.62 -28.77 31.08
N PRO A 40 0.10 -29.78 30.36
CA PRO A 40 0.39 -31.18 30.67
C PRO A 40 1.90 -31.44 30.75
N ASN A 41 2.33 -32.11 31.82
CA ASN A 41 3.72 -32.54 32.05
C ASN A 41 4.76 -31.40 32.08
N ALA A 42 4.34 -30.19 32.46
CA ALA A 42 5.23 -29.03 32.57
C ALA A 42 6.37 -29.21 33.59
N ASP A 43 6.16 -30.03 34.62
CA ASP A 43 7.14 -30.39 35.64
C ASP A 43 8.31 -31.25 35.10
N GLN A 44 8.11 -31.93 33.96
CA GLN A 44 9.08 -32.82 33.33
C GLN A 44 9.75 -32.19 32.09
N ALA A 45 9.34 -30.98 31.75
CA ALA A 45 9.76 -30.30 30.53
C ALA A 45 11.10 -29.58 30.71
N ASP A 46 11.89 -29.59 29.65
CA ASP A 46 13.12 -28.79 29.49
C ASP A 46 13.04 -27.83 28.30
N ALA A 47 11.98 -27.94 27.49
CA ALA A 47 11.70 -27.09 26.35
C ALA A 47 10.19 -26.86 26.15
N VAL A 48 9.84 -25.96 25.24
CA VAL A 48 8.47 -25.75 24.75
C VAL A 48 8.43 -25.84 23.24
N LEU A 49 7.37 -26.44 22.71
CA LEU A 49 7.02 -26.32 21.30
C LEU A 49 6.22 -25.04 21.08
N THR A 50 6.65 -24.24 20.12
CA THR A 50 5.98 -23.00 19.75
C THR A 50 5.67 -22.95 18.26
N TYR A 51 4.73 -22.08 17.89
CA TYR A 51 4.47 -21.70 16.49
C TYR A 51 4.56 -20.17 16.36
N GLY A 52 5.44 -19.70 15.48
CA GLY A 52 5.66 -18.27 15.30
C GLY A 52 4.68 -17.63 14.34
N TYR A 53 4.17 -16.46 14.72
CA TYR A 53 3.28 -15.62 13.93
C TYR A 53 3.64 -14.14 14.15
N MET A 54 3.14 -13.28 13.26
CA MET A 54 3.27 -11.83 13.42
C MET A 54 2.02 -11.27 14.10
N ASP A 55 2.22 -10.69 15.27
CA ASP A 55 1.21 -9.92 15.97
C ASP A 55 1.30 -8.45 15.54
N PRO A 56 0.22 -7.82 15.05
CA PRO A 56 0.27 -6.43 14.56
C PRO A 56 0.69 -5.38 15.60
N GLN A 57 0.53 -5.68 16.89
CA GLN A 57 0.82 -4.76 17.99
C GLN A 57 2.17 -5.04 18.62
N ASN A 58 2.55 -6.31 18.71
CA ASN A 58 3.71 -6.75 19.50
C ASN A 58 4.87 -7.28 18.65
N GLY A 59 4.69 -7.40 17.33
CA GLY A 59 5.67 -7.95 16.41
C GLY A 59 5.72 -9.47 16.47
N MET A 60 6.92 -10.02 16.29
CA MET A 60 7.14 -11.45 16.18
C MET A 60 6.85 -12.19 17.49
N THR A 61 5.80 -12.99 17.48
CA THR A 61 5.23 -13.65 18.66
C THR A 61 5.17 -15.16 18.47
N LEU A 62 5.43 -15.91 19.53
CA LEU A 62 5.47 -17.36 19.53
C LEU A 62 4.33 -17.89 20.40
N GLU A 63 3.32 -18.53 19.81
CA GLU A 63 2.28 -19.25 20.55
C GLU A 63 2.86 -20.54 21.11
N ILE A 64 2.69 -20.78 22.40
CA ILE A 64 3.13 -22.00 23.07
C ILE A 64 2.07 -23.08 22.85
N LEU A 65 2.49 -24.14 22.15
CA LEU A 65 1.62 -25.25 21.76
C LEU A 65 1.64 -26.39 22.77
N ALA A 66 2.83 -26.74 23.27
CA ALA A 66 3.02 -27.83 24.22
C ALA A 66 4.31 -27.66 25.01
N ALA A 67 4.34 -28.22 26.22
CA ALA A 67 5.59 -28.52 26.90
C ALA A 67 6.33 -29.65 26.15
N ALA A 68 7.65 -29.70 26.28
CA ALA A 68 8.49 -30.66 25.59
C ALA A 68 9.64 -31.15 26.46
N GLN A 69 10.07 -32.38 26.21
CA GLN A 69 11.28 -32.96 26.78
C GLN A 69 12.26 -33.31 25.67
N SER A 70 13.48 -32.78 25.75
CA SER A 70 14.59 -33.14 24.89
C SER A 70 15.25 -34.44 25.37
N ASN A 71 15.86 -35.18 24.46
CA ASN A 71 16.74 -36.29 24.81
C ASN A 71 18.18 -35.99 24.42
N ASN A 72 19.13 -36.78 24.96
CA ASN A 72 20.57 -36.62 24.72
C ASN A 72 21.00 -36.72 23.24
N ASN A 73 20.08 -37.10 22.35
CA ASN A 73 20.32 -37.23 20.91
C ASN A 73 19.69 -36.08 20.10
N GLY A 74 19.22 -35.02 20.75
CA GLY A 74 18.60 -33.85 20.09
C GLY A 74 17.19 -34.11 19.55
N GLN A 75 16.54 -35.20 19.95
CA GLN A 75 15.14 -35.45 19.62
C GLN A 75 14.23 -34.89 20.71
N PHE A 76 13.03 -34.49 20.31
CA PHE A 76 12.06 -33.91 21.22
C PHE A 76 10.83 -34.80 21.34
N HIS A 77 10.37 -34.99 22.57
CA HIS A 77 9.06 -35.51 22.88
C HIS A 77 8.13 -34.35 23.21
N PHE A 78 7.18 -34.05 22.31
CA PHE A 78 6.17 -33.03 22.53
C PHE A 78 4.95 -33.61 23.24
N PHE A 79 4.64 -33.09 24.44
CA PHE A 79 3.48 -33.51 25.22
C PHE A 79 2.17 -33.03 24.56
N SER A 80 1.05 -33.41 25.16
CA SER A 80 -0.26 -32.89 24.76
C SER A 80 -0.34 -31.38 24.99
N GLY A 81 -0.90 -30.66 24.02
CA GLY A 81 -1.17 -29.23 24.20
C GLY A 81 -2.34 -28.99 25.14
N HIS A 82 -2.51 -27.74 25.58
CA HIS A 82 -3.66 -27.32 26.36
C HIS A 82 -4.72 -26.65 25.46
N SER A 83 -5.90 -27.26 25.31
CA SER A 83 -6.91 -26.84 24.32
C SER A 83 -7.56 -25.48 24.60
N ARG A 84 -7.51 -25.00 25.85
CA ARG A 84 -8.15 -23.74 26.29
C ARG A 84 -7.18 -22.62 26.68
N LEU A 85 -5.90 -22.94 26.88
CA LEU A 85 -4.92 -21.95 27.34
C LEU A 85 -4.21 -21.37 26.13
N HIS A 86 -4.14 -20.05 26.08
CA HIS A 86 -3.42 -19.28 25.08
C HIS A 86 -2.29 -18.57 25.78
N GLU A 87 -1.11 -19.16 25.67
CA GLU A 87 0.12 -18.61 26.22
C GLU A 87 1.04 -18.32 25.05
N SER A 88 1.57 -17.10 25.01
CA SER A 88 2.52 -16.68 24.00
C SER A 88 3.71 -15.96 24.64
N VAL A 89 4.79 -15.89 23.89
CA VAL A 89 6.01 -15.16 24.28
C VAL A 89 6.52 -14.36 23.09
N LEU A 90 7.07 -13.18 23.33
CA LEU A 90 7.68 -12.38 22.27
C LEU A 90 9.04 -12.96 21.93
N LEU A 91 9.39 -13.00 20.64
CA LEU A 91 10.66 -13.57 20.20
C LEU A 91 11.86 -12.88 20.88
N LYS A 92 11.77 -11.56 21.11
CA LYS A 92 12.81 -10.78 21.81
C LYS A 92 13.13 -11.32 23.21
N ASP A 93 12.12 -11.82 23.94
CA ASP A 93 12.27 -12.27 25.33
C ASP A 93 12.90 -13.67 25.43
N VAL A 94 13.00 -14.38 24.31
CA VAL A 94 13.58 -15.73 24.22
C VAL A 94 14.69 -15.83 23.16
N SER A 95 15.12 -14.70 22.58
CA SER A 95 16.08 -14.67 21.47
C SER A 95 17.48 -15.16 21.85
N ASP A 96 17.82 -15.12 23.15
CA ASP A 96 19.07 -15.66 23.70
C ASP A 96 19.00 -17.17 24.01
N GLN A 97 17.82 -17.78 23.95
CA GLN A 97 17.66 -19.21 24.23
C GLN A 97 18.09 -20.06 23.03
N GLU A 98 18.57 -21.25 23.35
CA GLU A 98 18.79 -22.29 22.34
C GLU A 98 17.46 -22.74 21.76
N PHE A 99 17.40 -22.86 20.44
CA PHE A 99 16.20 -23.32 19.76
C PHE A 99 16.50 -24.30 18.63
N PHE A 100 15.46 -25.03 18.27
CA PHE A 100 15.48 -26.07 17.26
C PHE A 100 14.32 -25.86 16.29
N TRP A 101 14.63 -25.71 15.01
CA TRP A 101 13.62 -25.53 13.97
C TRP A 101 13.08 -26.87 13.45
N PHE A 102 11.76 -26.93 13.29
CA PHE A 102 11.03 -28.08 12.74
C PHE A 102 10.23 -27.63 11.50
N PRO A 103 10.66 -28.00 10.28
CA PRO A 103 9.99 -27.59 9.04
C PRO A 103 8.61 -28.22 8.85
N ASP A 104 8.26 -29.25 9.64
CA ASP A 104 6.99 -29.97 9.56
C ASP A 104 6.61 -30.46 8.15
N GLN A 105 7.59 -31.03 7.42
CA GLN A 105 7.42 -31.45 6.01
C GLN A 105 6.33 -32.51 5.81
N ASP A 106 6.05 -33.33 6.81
CA ASP A 106 5.00 -34.35 6.79
C ASP A 106 3.65 -33.84 7.33
N GLY A 107 3.59 -32.57 7.77
CA GLY A 107 2.41 -31.92 8.32
C GLY A 107 1.94 -32.46 9.67
N SER A 108 2.71 -33.35 10.31
CA SER A 108 2.27 -34.04 11.52
C SER A 108 2.10 -33.11 12.72
N LEU A 109 2.91 -32.06 12.85
CA LEU A 109 2.74 -31.04 13.90
C LEU A 109 1.55 -30.13 13.59
N THR A 110 1.39 -29.72 12.34
CA THR A 110 0.24 -28.94 11.88
C THR A 110 -1.07 -29.67 12.15
N GLU A 111 -1.16 -30.96 11.82
CA GLU A 111 -2.34 -31.78 12.10
C GLU A 111 -2.60 -31.90 13.61
N ARG A 112 -1.56 -32.21 14.39
CA ARG A 112 -1.67 -32.40 15.84
C ARG A 112 -2.12 -31.14 16.58
N TYR A 113 -1.68 -29.96 16.15
CA TYR A 113 -1.96 -28.67 16.80
C TYR A 113 -2.87 -27.75 15.97
N GLN A 114 -3.62 -28.31 15.01
CA GLN A 114 -4.41 -27.57 14.02
C GLN A 114 -5.35 -26.51 14.60
N LEU A 115 -5.98 -26.77 15.75
CA LEU A 115 -6.94 -25.84 16.36
C LEU A 115 -6.29 -24.50 16.74
N LYS A 116 -5.04 -24.54 17.23
CA LYS A 116 -4.30 -23.32 17.57
C LYS A 116 -3.70 -22.67 16.33
N VAL A 117 -3.04 -23.48 15.48
CA VAL A 117 -2.37 -22.98 14.27
C VAL A 117 -3.36 -22.29 13.31
N ASN A 118 -4.55 -22.85 13.10
CA ASN A 118 -5.54 -22.27 12.20
C ASN A 118 -6.08 -20.92 12.69
N ARG A 119 -6.16 -20.70 14.01
CA ARG A 119 -6.56 -19.39 14.57
C ARG A 119 -5.56 -18.31 14.23
N LEU A 120 -4.27 -18.63 14.29
CA LEU A 120 -3.18 -17.69 14.01
C LEU A 120 -3.06 -17.35 12.52
N LYS A 121 -3.36 -18.32 11.64
CA LYS A 121 -3.35 -18.10 10.18
C LYS A 121 -4.40 -17.10 9.70
N ASN A 122 -5.52 -16.98 10.41
CA ASN A 122 -6.61 -16.09 10.03
C ASN A 122 -6.37 -14.61 10.39
N ALA A 123 -5.27 -14.28 11.06
CA ALA A 123 -4.93 -12.92 11.47
C ALA A 123 -4.11 -12.12 10.42
N ILE A 124 -3.94 -12.65 9.19
CA ILE A 124 -3.14 -12.00 8.14
C ILE A 124 -3.80 -10.69 7.71
N LEU A 125 -3.05 -9.58 7.82
CA LEU A 125 -3.51 -8.22 7.58
C LEU A 125 -3.71 -7.89 6.09
N SER A 126 -2.85 -8.40 5.20
CA SER A 126 -3.00 -8.33 3.74
C SER A 126 -2.04 -9.30 3.04
N GLU A 127 -2.37 -9.73 1.81
CA GLU A 127 -1.49 -10.56 0.98
C GLU A 127 -0.21 -9.81 0.59
N GLU A 128 -0.26 -8.50 0.44
CA GLU A 128 0.89 -7.65 0.12
C GLU A 128 1.91 -7.62 1.26
N ILE A 129 1.46 -7.40 2.51
CA ILE A 129 2.34 -7.44 3.68
C ILE A 129 2.97 -8.82 3.81
N GLU A 130 2.17 -9.88 3.67
CA GLU A 130 2.66 -11.26 3.68
C GLU A 130 3.74 -11.49 2.62
N THR A 131 3.53 -10.99 1.40
CA THR A 131 4.50 -11.07 0.30
C THR A 131 5.82 -10.41 0.67
N THR A 132 5.78 -9.25 1.34
CA THR A 132 7.02 -8.57 1.75
C THR A 132 7.87 -9.44 2.67
N ARG A 133 7.27 -10.25 3.57
CA ARG A 133 8.00 -11.10 4.53
C ARG A 133 8.87 -12.17 3.84
N TYR A 134 8.59 -12.50 2.59
CA TYR A 134 9.43 -13.40 1.77
C TYR A 134 10.51 -12.67 0.96
N MET A 135 10.49 -11.33 0.90
CA MET A 135 11.49 -10.53 0.20
C MET A 135 12.79 -10.44 1.02
N THR A 136 13.74 -11.32 0.73
CA THR A 136 15.03 -11.43 1.47
C THR A 136 15.88 -10.16 1.41
N PHE A 137 15.76 -9.35 0.35
CA PHE A 137 16.50 -8.08 0.25
C PHE A 137 16.09 -7.04 1.30
N LEU A 138 14.96 -7.23 1.98
CA LEU A 138 14.53 -6.38 3.10
C LEU A 138 15.15 -6.80 4.42
N ASP A 139 15.67 -8.02 4.55
CA ASP A 139 16.05 -8.61 5.85
C ASP A 139 17.11 -7.78 6.58
N GLU A 140 18.05 -7.16 5.85
CA GLU A 140 19.09 -6.29 6.42
C GLU A 140 18.54 -4.97 6.97
N HIS A 141 17.35 -4.57 6.53
CA HIS A 141 16.70 -3.31 6.91
C HIS A 141 15.63 -3.51 7.98
N ARG A 142 15.20 -4.75 8.23
CA ARG A 142 14.11 -5.05 9.17
C ARG A 142 14.53 -4.84 10.61
N ASP A 143 13.59 -4.40 11.43
CA ASP A 143 13.71 -4.61 12.87
C ASP A 143 13.74 -6.13 13.14
N PRO A 144 14.71 -6.64 13.92
CA PRO A 144 14.85 -8.07 14.16
C PRO A 144 13.61 -8.71 14.81
N TYR A 145 12.81 -7.92 15.53
CA TYR A 145 11.69 -8.42 16.33
C TYR A 145 10.33 -7.93 15.84
N ASP A 146 10.29 -6.84 15.06
CA ASP A 146 9.10 -6.43 14.32
C ASP A 146 9.40 -6.45 12.82
N ILE A 147 9.20 -7.62 12.20
CA ILE A 147 9.71 -7.84 10.86
C ILE A 147 9.04 -6.91 9.85
N ASP A 148 7.85 -6.37 10.10
CA ASP A 148 7.20 -5.44 9.17
C ASP A 148 7.73 -4.00 9.27
N ASP A 149 8.54 -3.70 10.30
CA ASP A 149 9.22 -2.42 10.47
C ASP A 149 10.59 -2.47 9.79
N VAL A 150 10.89 -1.46 8.97
CA VAL A 150 12.17 -1.34 8.25
C VAL A 150 12.82 0.03 8.45
N GLN A 151 14.14 0.08 8.34
CA GLN A 151 14.89 1.33 8.34
C GLN A 151 14.88 1.94 6.94
N VAL A 152 14.39 3.18 6.82
CA VAL A 152 14.31 3.93 5.56
C VAL A 152 15.10 5.22 5.69
N LYS A 153 15.96 5.48 4.70
CA LYS A 153 16.71 6.73 4.57
C LYS A 153 15.84 7.81 3.94
N LEU A 154 15.57 8.88 4.68
CA LEU A 154 14.95 10.10 4.17
C LEU A 154 16.02 11.01 3.56
N ILE A 155 15.81 11.42 2.31
CA ILE A 155 16.73 12.26 1.55
C ILE A 155 15.99 13.52 1.10
N ARG A 156 16.59 14.69 1.24
CA ARG A 156 16.07 15.94 0.67
C ARG A 156 17.22 16.91 0.45
N LYS A 157 17.36 17.44 -0.78
CA LYS A 157 18.42 18.39 -1.12
C LYS A 157 18.44 19.58 -0.15
N GLY A 158 19.62 19.83 0.42
CA GLY A 158 19.85 20.88 1.40
C GLY A 158 19.68 20.44 2.86
N LEU A 159 19.21 19.21 3.10
CA LEU A 159 19.16 18.59 4.43
C LEU A 159 20.23 17.49 4.53
N LYS A 160 20.58 17.13 5.76
CA LYS A 160 21.38 15.93 6.03
C LYS A 160 20.46 14.71 6.02
N ASP A 161 20.84 13.63 5.33
CA ASP A 161 20.07 12.38 5.35
C ASP A 161 19.76 11.90 6.78
N GLU A 162 18.55 11.39 7.01
CA GLU A 162 18.13 10.76 8.25
C GLU A 162 17.63 9.33 8.00
N ILE A 163 17.77 8.43 8.98
CA ILE A 163 17.27 7.05 8.90
C ILE A 163 16.19 6.90 9.97
N HIS A 164 14.99 6.50 9.54
CA HIS A 164 13.82 6.37 10.41
C HIS A 164 13.19 4.99 10.29
N LYS A 165 12.42 4.59 11.30
CA LYS A 165 11.65 3.35 11.24
C LYS A 165 10.35 3.60 10.48
N VAL A 166 10.04 2.70 9.55
CA VAL A 166 8.84 2.74 8.73
C VAL A 166 8.16 1.38 8.77
N ARG A 167 6.88 1.34 9.14
CA ARG A 167 6.07 0.13 9.12
C ARG A 167 5.48 -0.10 7.74
N ILE A 168 5.83 -1.22 7.11
CA ILE A 168 5.27 -1.62 5.82
C ILE A 168 3.75 -1.80 5.97
N LYS A 169 2.99 -1.17 5.07
CA LYS A 169 1.53 -1.28 5.00
C LYS A 169 1.02 -1.92 3.72
N GLY A 170 1.83 -1.95 2.67
CA GLY A 170 1.42 -2.50 1.39
C GLY A 170 2.54 -2.43 0.36
N LEU A 171 2.23 -2.96 -0.80
CA LEU A 171 3.09 -2.91 -1.96
C LEU A 171 2.42 -2.06 -3.02
N GLY A 172 2.99 -0.88 -3.25
CA GLY A 172 2.63 -0.10 -4.40
C GLY A 172 3.35 -0.64 -5.64
N PRO A 173 2.91 -0.29 -6.85
CA PRO A 173 3.59 -0.74 -8.05
C PRO A 173 4.98 -0.11 -8.16
N HIS A 174 5.99 -0.98 -8.08
CA HIS A 174 7.42 -0.64 -8.01
C HIS A 174 7.84 0.14 -6.76
N CYS A 175 7.04 0.14 -5.69
CA CYS A 175 7.37 0.83 -4.45
C CYS A 175 6.83 0.10 -3.22
N ILE A 176 7.27 0.54 -2.05
CA ILE A 176 6.77 0.02 -0.77
C ILE A 176 6.07 1.16 -0.05
N GLU A 177 4.85 0.91 0.40
CA GLU A 177 4.07 1.86 1.17
C GLU A 177 4.28 1.57 2.66
N GLY A 178 4.44 2.61 3.47
CA GLY A 178 4.59 2.44 4.90
C GLY A 178 4.24 3.67 5.72
N ILE A 179 4.18 3.49 7.04
CA ILE A 179 3.95 4.57 8.00
C ILE A 179 5.24 4.91 8.71
N LEU A 180 5.59 6.19 8.71
CA LEU A 180 6.72 6.71 9.47
C LEU A 180 6.44 6.61 10.98
N LEU A 181 7.28 5.89 11.72
CA LEU A 181 7.01 5.56 13.13
C LEU A 181 7.57 6.57 14.14
N ASP A 182 8.51 7.40 13.71
CA ASP A 182 9.18 8.39 14.54
C ASP A 182 9.36 9.73 13.81
N GLU A 183 9.41 10.83 14.56
CA GLU A 183 9.44 12.18 14.00
C GLU A 183 10.84 12.53 13.45
N PRO A 184 10.95 13.02 12.20
CA PRO A 184 12.21 13.52 11.67
C PRO A 184 12.75 14.72 12.43
N SER A 185 14.08 14.79 12.60
CA SER A 185 14.72 15.92 13.29
C SER A 185 14.81 17.18 12.41
N GLN A 186 14.82 17.01 11.09
CA GLN A 186 14.75 18.08 10.09
C GLN A 186 13.41 18.04 9.34
N ASN A 187 13.06 19.16 8.69
CA ASN A 187 11.81 19.27 7.94
C ASN A 187 11.91 18.61 6.55
N PHE A 188 11.74 17.28 6.49
CA PHE A 188 11.58 16.55 5.23
C PHE A 188 10.21 16.75 4.59
N GLY A 189 9.26 17.36 5.29
CA GLY A 189 7.87 17.52 4.86
C GLY A 189 6.96 16.36 5.26
N TYR A 190 7.48 15.38 6.01
CA TYR A 190 6.73 14.25 6.57
C TYR A 190 6.82 14.26 8.08
N HIS A 191 5.74 13.83 8.74
CA HIS A 191 5.63 13.73 10.19
C HIS A 191 5.37 12.29 10.63
N GLN A 192 5.60 12.03 11.91
CA GLN A 192 5.27 10.77 12.55
C GLN A 192 3.80 10.39 12.29
N ASN A 193 3.56 9.11 12.03
CA ASN A 193 2.27 8.50 11.68
C ASN A 193 1.73 8.89 10.29
N GLU A 194 2.43 9.70 9.50
CA GLU A 194 2.06 9.91 8.09
C GLU A 194 2.45 8.69 7.23
N THR A 195 1.61 8.39 6.24
CA THR A 195 1.92 7.42 5.21
C THR A 195 2.92 8.01 4.22
N MET A 196 3.92 7.22 3.86
CA MET A 196 4.94 7.56 2.89
C MET A 196 5.20 6.38 1.96
N VAL A 197 5.87 6.67 0.85
CA VAL A 197 6.35 5.67 -0.09
C VAL A 197 7.87 5.72 -0.15
N PHE A 198 8.48 4.55 -0.24
CA PHE A 198 9.92 4.40 -0.34
C PHE A 198 10.31 3.30 -1.33
N PHE A 199 11.57 3.34 -1.73
CA PHE A 199 12.09 2.56 -2.84
C PHE A 199 13.37 1.84 -2.45
N VAL A 200 13.63 0.73 -3.14
CA VAL A 200 14.87 -0.02 -3.02
C VAL A 200 15.87 0.56 -4.01
N LYS A 201 16.95 1.18 -3.53
CA LYS A 201 18.08 1.63 -4.35
C LYS A 201 19.23 0.64 -4.22
N ASN A 202 19.82 0.26 -5.34
CA ASN A 202 20.99 -0.62 -5.37
C ASN A 202 22.24 0.27 -5.43
N THR A 203 23.10 0.23 -4.40
CA THR A 203 24.25 1.14 -4.31
C THR A 203 25.53 0.58 -4.95
N GLY A 204 25.42 -0.54 -5.66
CA GLY A 204 26.58 -1.34 -6.07
C GLY A 204 27.03 -2.27 -4.94
N GLU A 205 27.85 -3.27 -5.25
CA GLU A 205 28.34 -4.30 -4.31
C GLU A 205 27.25 -5.13 -3.61
N ASN A 206 26.12 -5.36 -4.29
CA ASN A 206 25.00 -6.16 -3.75
C ASN A 206 24.36 -5.57 -2.48
N ARG A 207 24.62 -4.29 -2.18
CA ARG A 207 24.02 -3.57 -1.06
C ARG A 207 22.78 -2.81 -1.51
N THR A 208 21.70 -3.00 -0.77
CA THR A 208 20.46 -2.26 -0.96
C THR A 208 20.35 -1.17 0.10
N VAL A 209 19.74 -0.05 -0.27
CA VAL A 209 19.30 0.98 0.67
C VAL A 209 17.83 1.23 0.40
N LEU A 210 17.03 1.19 1.46
CA LEU A 210 15.65 1.69 1.39
C LEU A 210 15.69 3.19 1.54
N SER A 211 15.13 3.92 0.58
CA SER A 211 15.16 5.36 0.60
C SER A 211 13.88 5.98 0.09
N ALA A 212 13.52 7.13 0.67
CA ALA A 212 12.53 8.03 0.15
C ALA A 212 13.21 9.37 -0.13
N ASP A 213 13.39 9.67 -1.42
CA ASP A 213 13.95 10.93 -1.86
C ASP A 213 12.84 11.96 -2.01
N MET A 214 12.78 12.86 -1.04
CA MET A 214 11.84 13.97 -0.95
C MET A 214 12.40 15.24 -1.61
N THR A 215 13.51 15.12 -2.35
CA THR A 215 13.99 16.20 -3.20
C THR A 215 13.04 16.36 -4.37
N PRO A 216 12.33 17.50 -4.51
CA PRO A 216 11.57 17.74 -5.73
C PRO A 216 12.53 17.75 -6.91
N THR A 217 12.25 16.99 -7.97
CA THR A 217 13.08 17.02 -9.20
C THR A 217 13.13 18.44 -9.78
N MET A 218 12.06 19.22 -9.55
CA MET A 218 11.98 20.64 -9.84
C MET A 218 11.12 21.34 -8.78
N GLN A 219 11.58 22.49 -8.29
CA GLN A 219 10.76 23.42 -7.52
C GLN A 219 9.83 24.19 -8.48
N LEU A 220 8.53 24.19 -8.21
CA LEU A 220 7.52 24.72 -9.13
C LEU A 220 6.86 25.98 -8.58
N ARG A 221 6.60 26.94 -9.46
CA ARG A 221 5.67 28.03 -9.17
C ARG A 221 4.29 27.74 -9.78
N PRO A 222 3.19 28.21 -9.17
CA PRO A 222 1.84 27.96 -9.67
C PRO A 222 1.66 28.30 -11.16
N GLU A 223 2.28 29.38 -11.64
CA GLU A 223 2.15 29.85 -13.03
C GLU A 223 2.75 28.85 -14.04
N GLN A 224 3.73 28.04 -13.61
CA GLN A 224 4.34 27.01 -14.46
C GLN A 224 3.45 25.78 -14.61
N MET A 225 2.47 25.61 -13.72
CA MET A 225 1.51 24.50 -13.75
C MET A 225 0.21 24.86 -14.47
N GLU A 226 -0.10 26.15 -14.61
CA GLU A 226 -1.41 26.62 -15.10
C GLU A 226 -1.78 26.08 -16.48
N ASP A 227 -0.81 26.03 -17.40
CA ASP A 227 -1.05 25.60 -18.77
C ASP A 227 -0.92 24.07 -18.95
N GLY A 228 -0.50 23.33 -17.92
CA GLY A 228 -0.33 21.87 -17.97
C GLY A 228 0.74 21.36 -18.94
N SER A 229 1.62 22.23 -19.47
CA SER A 229 2.72 21.84 -20.35
C SER A 229 3.70 20.90 -19.67
N LEU A 230 4.00 21.12 -18.39
CA LEU A 230 4.88 20.27 -17.59
C LEU A 230 4.35 18.84 -17.46
N LEU A 231 3.08 18.69 -17.08
CA LEU A 231 2.44 17.37 -17.00
C LEU A 231 2.44 16.66 -18.37
N ARG A 232 2.11 17.37 -19.46
CA ARG A 232 2.14 16.79 -20.80
C ARG A 232 3.55 16.33 -21.20
N ASN A 233 4.57 17.13 -20.88
CA ASN A 233 5.94 16.78 -21.21
C ASN A 233 6.41 15.56 -20.40
N ALA A 234 6.10 15.50 -19.10
CA ALA A 234 6.39 14.35 -18.26
C ALA A 234 5.71 13.07 -18.78
N MET A 235 4.43 13.16 -19.17
CA MET A 235 3.71 12.05 -19.80
C MET A 235 4.39 11.60 -21.10
N LYS A 236 4.85 12.55 -21.93
CA LYS A 236 5.55 12.24 -23.16
C LYS A 236 6.88 11.53 -22.90
N ILE A 237 7.69 12.03 -21.96
CA ILE A 237 8.95 11.39 -21.55
C ILE A 237 8.69 9.98 -21.03
N PHE A 238 7.75 9.81 -20.10
CA PHE A 238 7.37 8.50 -19.56
C PHE A 238 6.87 7.54 -20.65
N SER A 239 6.12 8.04 -21.64
CA SER A 239 5.64 7.21 -22.74
C SER A 239 6.76 6.65 -23.63
N GLY A 240 7.85 7.42 -23.81
CA GLY A 240 9.04 7.00 -24.55
C GLY A 240 10.02 6.18 -23.71
N GLU A 241 10.14 6.53 -22.43
CA GLU A 241 11.07 5.95 -21.46
C GLU A 241 10.30 5.56 -20.21
N ARG A 242 9.81 4.32 -20.19
CA ARG A 242 9.01 3.76 -19.08
C ARG A 242 9.87 3.37 -17.89
N THR A 243 10.64 4.32 -17.38
CA THR A 243 11.42 4.17 -16.16
C THR A 243 10.56 4.53 -14.96
N HIS A 244 11.02 4.09 -13.79
CA HIS A 244 10.37 4.38 -12.53
C HIS A 244 10.39 5.89 -12.22
N ASP A 245 11.54 6.54 -12.40
CA ASP A 245 11.70 7.97 -12.12
C ASP A 245 10.73 8.83 -12.95
N HIS A 246 10.56 8.48 -14.24
CA HIS A 246 9.60 9.18 -15.10
C HIS A 246 8.14 8.95 -14.70
N PHE A 247 7.81 7.77 -14.16
CA PHE A 247 6.47 7.53 -13.61
C PHE A 247 6.19 8.43 -12.41
N ILE A 248 7.14 8.51 -11.47
CA ILE A 248 7.03 9.37 -10.29
C ILE A 248 6.92 10.85 -10.70
N ASP A 249 7.70 11.29 -11.69
CA ASP A 249 7.58 12.65 -12.22
C ASP A 249 6.15 12.96 -12.71
N VAL A 250 5.53 12.04 -13.47
CA VAL A 250 4.15 12.22 -13.92
C VAL A 250 3.20 12.35 -12.73
N LEU A 251 3.32 11.50 -11.71
CA LEU A 251 2.47 11.56 -10.52
C LEU A 251 2.64 12.88 -9.75
N GLU A 252 3.88 13.33 -9.57
CA GLU A 252 4.16 14.57 -8.85
C GLU A 252 3.67 15.80 -9.61
N PHE A 253 3.80 15.86 -10.94
CA PHE A 253 3.18 16.92 -11.73
C PHE A 253 1.66 16.83 -11.72
N LEU A 254 1.10 15.62 -11.82
CA LEU A 254 -0.34 15.41 -11.82
C LEU A 254 -0.96 15.88 -10.50
N ARG A 255 -0.32 15.56 -9.37
CA ARG A 255 -0.73 15.93 -8.00
C ARG A 255 -1.04 17.42 -7.85
N ASP A 256 -0.26 18.28 -8.49
CA ASP A 256 -0.40 19.75 -8.42
C ASP A 256 -1.13 20.35 -9.65
N SER A 257 -1.74 19.50 -10.50
CA SER A 257 -2.38 19.94 -11.73
C SER A 257 -3.88 20.19 -11.58
N TYR A 258 -4.36 21.21 -12.29
CA TYR A 258 -5.77 21.35 -12.63
C TYR A 258 -6.06 20.64 -13.94
N VAL A 259 -7.15 19.88 -13.95
CA VAL A 259 -7.63 19.14 -15.12
C VAL A 259 -9.07 19.51 -15.45
N TYR A 260 -9.48 19.22 -16.68
CA TYR A 260 -10.83 19.39 -17.16
C TYR A 260 -11.57 18.06 -17.13
N VAL A 261 -12.69 18.04 -16.42
CA VAL A 261 -13.62 16.90 -16.40
C VAL A 261 -14.77 17.22 -17.35
N PRO A 262 -15.00 16.41 -18.40
CA PRO A 262 -16.17 16.55 -19.24
C PRO A 262 -17.42 16.03 -18.53
N CYS A 263 -18.45 16.86 -18.47
CA CYS A 263 -19.73 16.54 -17.87
C CYS A 263 -20.88 16.69 -18.87
N ARG A 264 -21.91 15.87 -18.72
CA ARG A 264 -23.22 16.08 -19.37
C ARG A 264 -24.16 16.74 -18.38
N GLY A 265 -24.83 17.80 -18.83
CA GLY A 265 -25.90 18.42 -18.08
C GLY A 265 -27.18 17.62 -18.24
N ARG A 266 -27.86 17.34 -17.13
CA ARG A 266 -29.20 16.78 -17.10
C ARG A 266 -30.12 17.80 -16.47
N MET A 267 -31.13 18.20 -17.23
CA MET A 267 -32.17 19.12 -16.76
C MET A 267 -33.31 18.32 -16.12
N SER A 268 -34.23 19.00 -15.45
CA SER A 268 -35.48 18.38 -15.03
C SER A 268 -36.32 18.01 -16.27
N THR A 269 -37.23 17.04 -16.12
CA THR A 269 -38.16 16.66 -17.19
C THR A 269 -38.94 17.88 -17.72
N ALA A 270 -39.34 18.80 -16.84
CA ALA A 270 -40.05 20.01 -17.21
C ALA A 270 -39.20 20.95 -18.08
N ASP A 271 -37.93 21.15 -17.72
CA ASP A 271 -37.00 21.97 -18.50
C ASP A 271 -36.58 21.31 -19.82
N GLU A 272 -36.42 19.98 -19.86
CA GLU A 272 -36.20 19.25 -21.11
C GLU A 272 -37.38 19.43 -22.07
N GLU A 273 -38.61 19.38 -21.56
CA GLU A 273 -39.81 19.55 -22.37
C GLU A 273 -39.97 21.00 -22.87
N ARG A 274 -39.65 22.00 -22.04
CA ARG A 274 -39.57 23.41 -22.45
C ARG A 274 -38.52 23.64 -23.55
N MET A 275 -37.34 23.02 -23.41
CA MET A 275 -36.30 23.09 -24.43
C MET A 275 -36.76 22.44 -25.73
N LYS A 276 -37.40 21.28 -25.66
CA LYS A 276 -37.95 20.58 -26.82
C LYS A 276 -39.01 21.42 -27.54
N GLN A 277 -39.96 22.02 -26.81
CA GLN A 277 -40.95 22.92 -27.39
C GLN A 277 -40.31 24.13 -28.09
N LEU A 278 -39.26 24.71 -27.49
CA LEU A 278 -38.51 25.79 -28.12
C LEU A 278 -37.85 25.33 -29.43
N LEU A 279 -37.20 24.17 -29.45
CA LEU A 279 -36.58 23.61 -30.65
C LEU A 279 -37.62 23.29 -31.73
N ASP A 280 -38.73 22.65 -31.37
CA ASP A 280 -39.81 22.30 -32.30
C ASP A 280 -40.45 23.56 -32.93
N SER A 281 -40.57 24.65 -32.16
CA SER A 281 -41.10 25.92 -32.64
C SER A 281 -40.26 26.54 -33.78
N THR A 282 -38.98 26.15 -33.90
CA THR A 282 -38.09 26.65 -34.96
C THR A 282 -38.29 25.96 -36.31
N LYS A 283 -39.07 24.87 -36.38
CA LYS A 283 -39.30 24.07 -37.59
C LYS A 283 -38.00 23.68 -38.32
N GLY A 284 -36.94 23.40 -37.56
CA GLY A 284 -35.63 23.02 -38.09
C GLY A 284 -34.72 24.19 -38.51
N ASN A 285 -35.17 25.45 -38.40
CA ASN A 285 -34.33 26.63 -38.63
C ASN A 285 -33.78 27.20 -37.32
N PHE A 286 -32.62 26.71 -36.92
CA PHE A 286 -31.98 27.05 -35.64
C PHE A 286 -31.23 28.40 -35.64
N GLU A 287 -31.11 29.09 -36.77
CA GLU A 287 -30.44 30.41 -36.81
C GLU A 287 -31.12 31.42 -35.87
N SER A 288 -32.45 31.31 -35.73
CA SER A 288 -33.25 32.15 -34.82
C SER A 288 -32.95 31.94 -33.33
N LEU A 289 -32.21 30.89 -32.97
CA LEU A 289 -31.80 30.58 -31.60
C LEU A 289 -30.37 31.00 -31.28
N LYS A 290 -29.58 31.33 -32.30
CA LYS A 290 -28.17 31.70 -32.11
C LYS A 290 -28.07 32.92 -31.20
N GLY A 291 -27.30 32.81 -30.11
CA GLY A 291 -27.14 33.86 -29.12
C GLY A 291 -28.28 34.01 -28.10
N LYS A 292 -29.38 33.25 -28.23
CA LYS A 292 -30.43 33.23 -27.20
C LYS A 292 -29.99 32.38 -26.00
N LYS A 293 -30.30 32.84 -24.79
CA LYS A 293 -30.01 32.12 -23.54
C LYS A 293 -31.25 31.35 -23.10
N PHE A 294 -31.07 30.07 -22.79
CA PHE A 294 -32.10 29.27 -22.13
C PHE A 294 -31.88 29.30 -20.62
N LYS A 295 -32.91 29.78 -19.92
CA LYS A 295 -33.15 29.78 -18.46
C LYS A 295 -33.72 28.46 -17.90
N PRO A 296 -32.96 27.48 -17.37
CA PRO A 296 -33.58 26.40 -16.60
C PRO A 296 -34.38 26.99 -15.42
N GLN A 297 -35.53 26.40 -15.13
CA GLN A 297 -36.30 26.72 -13.92
C GLN A 297 -35.78 25.92 -12.72
N ASP A 298 -35.35 24.68 -12.96
CA ASP A 298 -34.81 23.79 -11.95
C ASP A 298 -33.27 23.72 -12.01
N GLU A 299 -32.69 23.07 -11.00
CA GLU A 299 -31.26 22.84 -10.93
C GLU A 299 -30.80 21.87 -12.04
N VAL A 300 -29.76 22.26 -12.78
CA VAL A 300 -29.11 21.40 -13.77
C VAL A 300 -28.01 20.60 -13.10
N ARG A 301 -28.16 19.27 -13.09
CA ARG A 301 -27.15 18.36 -12.53
C ARG A 301 -26.10 18.02 -13.56
N LEU A 302 -24.84 18.04 -13.16
CA LEU A 302 -23.71 17.65 -14.00
C LEU A 302 -23.27 16.23 -13.67
N TYR A 303 -23.21 15.38 -14.68
CA TYR A 303 -22.74 14.00 -14.56
C TYR A 303 -21.42 13.87 -15.34
N PRO A 304 -20.31 13.48 -14.69
CA PRO A 304 -19.06 13.20 -15.38
C PRO A 304 -19.26 12.14 -16.47
N LEU A 305 -18.58 12.32 -17.60
CA LEU A 305 -18.44 11.27 -18.59
C LEU A 305 -17.68 10.10 -17.97
N ILE A 306 -18.13 8.88 -18.21
CA ILE A 306 -17.42 7.66 -17.85
C ILE A 306 -17.18 6.87 -19.14
N LEU A 307 -15.93 6.46 -19.38
CA LEU A 307 -15.57 5.60 -20.51
C LEU A 307 -15.65 4.14 -20.09
N GLU A 308 -16.10 3.28 -20.99
CA GLU A 308 -16.11 1.83 -20.78
C GLU A 308 -15.19 1.17 -21.80
N ASN A 309 -14.33 0.27 -21.34
CA ASN A 309 -13.54 -0.59 -22.21
C ASN A 309 -13.37 -1.98 -21.56
N SER A 310 -13.73 -3.03 -22.31
CA SER A 310 -13.65 -4.42 -21.86
C SER A 310 -14.30 -4.67 -20.48
N GLY A 311 -15.46 -4.05 -20.21
CA GLY A 311 -16.20 -4.19 -18.95
C GLY A 311 -15.58 -3.44 -17.76
N LYS A 312 -14.55 -2.63 -17.98
CA LYS A 312 -13.96 -1.74 -16.97
C LYS A 312 -14.38 -0.29 -17.24
N PHE A 313 -14.54 0.48 -16.15
CA PHE A 313 -14.94 1.87 -16.21
C PHE A 313 -13.77 2.81 -15.91
N PHE A 314 -13.68 3.90 -16.65
CA PHE A 314 -12.58 4.84 -16.61
C PHE A 314 -13.12 6.26 -16.50
N PHE A 315 -12.48 7.08 -15.66
CA PHE A 315 -12.84 8.47 -15.46
C PHE A 315 -11.90 9.36 -16.31
N PRO A 316 -12.35 9.88 -17.46
CA PRO A 316 -11.52 10.68 -18.35
C PRO A 316 -11.31 12.08 -17.80
N VAL A 317 -10.08 12.55 -17.83
CA VAL A 317 -9.71 13.94 -17.54
C VAL A 317 -8.79 14.46 -18.63
N PHE A 318 -8.79 15.77 -18.82
CA PHE A 318 -8.02 16.41 -19.87
C PHE A 318 -7.15 17.53 -19.31
N ILE A 319 -5.92 17.62 -19.78
CA ILE A 319 -4.99 18.67 -19.33
C ILE A 319 -5.48 20.03 -19.85
N ARG A 320 -5.91 20.08 -21.11
CA ARG A 320 -6.49 21.28 -21.73
C ARG A 320 -7.80 20.96 -22.46
N PRO A 321 -8.70 21.94 -22.65
CA PRO A 321 -9.93 21.73 -23.41
C PRO A 321 -9.67 21.22 -24.83
N GLU A 322 -8.57 21.64 -25.46
CA GLU A 322 -8.21 21.23 -26.82
C GLU A 322 -7.85 19.75 -26.91
N ASP A 323 -7.49 19.10 -25.81
CA ASP A 323 -7.17 17.66 -25.79
C ASP A 323 -8.39 16.76 -26.02
N LEU A 324 -9.61 17.31 -25.88
CA LEU A 324 -10.85 16.62 -26.25
C LEU A 324 -11.10 16.63 -27.76
N GLY A 325 -10.39 17.46 -28.52
CA GLY A 325 -10.64 17.68 -29.95
C GLY A 325 -12.05 18.20 -30.23
N ASP A 326 -12.65 17.75 -31.34
CA ASP A 326 -13.98 18.19 -31.78
C ASP A 326 -15.11 17.85 -30.79
N ASP A 327 -14.88 16.85 -29.94
CA ASP A 327 -15.85 16.42 -28.92
C ASP A 327 -15.99 17.41 -27.77
N ALA A 328 -15.06 18.37 -27.61
CA ALA A 328 -15.15 19.41 -26.57
C ALA A 328 -16.50 20.15 -26.59
N LYS A 329 -17.07 20.36 -27.77
CA LYS A 329 -18.35 21.06 -27.96
C LYS A 329 -19.57 20.28 -27.45
N LYS A 330 -19.42 18.98 -27.17
CA LYS A 330 -20.50 18.09 -26.71
C LYS A 330 -20.64 18.06 -25.18
N TYR A 331 -19.69 18.62 -24.45
CA TYR A 331 -19.60 18.50 -23.00
C TYR A 331 -19.49 19.85 -22.31
N ASN A 332 -19.99 19.92 -21.08
CA ASN A 332 -19.67 21.00 -20.15
C ASN A 332 -18.35 20.66 -19.48
N LEU A 333 -17.32 21.47 -19.69
CA LEU A 333 -16.01 21.24 -19.08
C LEU A 333 -15.93 21.95 -17.74
N ILE A 334 -15.67 21.20 -16.67
CA ILE A 334 -15.38 21.76 -15.35
C ILE A 334 -13.88 21.64 -15.07
N ARG A 335 -13.25 22.74 -14.66
CA ARG A 335 -11.85 22.74 -14.23
C ARG A 335 -11.80 22.42 -12.73
N ARG A 336 -11.05 21.39 -12.36
CA ARG A 336 -10.91 20.91 -10.97
C ARG A 336 -9.46 20.54 -10.70
N HIS A 337 -9.02 20.71 -9.47
CA HIS A 337 -7.72 20.19 -9.05
C HIS A 337 -7.78 18.66 -9.01
N ILE A 338 -6.69 17.94 -9.34
CA ILE A 338 -6.75 16.47 -9.37
C ILE A 338 -7.19 15.86 -8.04
N LEU A 339 -6.82 16.48 -6.91
CA LEU A 339 -7.22 16.04 -5.57
C LEU A 339 -8.72 16.19 -5.30
N GLU A 340 -9.44 17.00 -6.07
CA GLU A 340 -10.91 17.05 -6.06
C GLU A 340 -11.50 16.00 -7.02
N VAL A 341 -10.77 15.62 -8.07
CA VAL A 341 -11.25 14.65 -9.07
C VAL A 341 -11.12 13.20 -8.58
N ILE A 342 -10.07 12.89 -7.81
CA ILE A 342 -9.90 11.55 -7.21
C ILE A 342 -11.13 11.12 -6.38
N PRO A 343 -11.64 11.92 -5.42
CA PRO A 343 -12.86 11.56 -4.70
C PRO A 343 -14.08 11.51 -5.62
N MET A 344 -14.20 12.40 -6.62
CA MET A 344 -15.28 12.32 -7.62
C MET A 344 -15.27 10.99 -8.39
N ALA A 345 -14.09 10.46 -8.72
CA ALA A 345 -13.95 9.17 -9.38
C ALA A 345 -14.34 8.00 -8.44
N ARG A 346 -13.99 8.08 -7.15
CA ARG A 346 -14.38 7.07 -6.15
C ARG A 346 -15.88 7.04 -5.88
N GLU A 347 -16.54 8.19 -5.93
CA GLU A 347 -17.98 8.34 -5.63
C GLU A 347 -18.89 8.08 -6.84
N CYS A 348 -18.34 7.67 -7.99
CA CYS A 348 -19.13 7.30 -9.14
C CYS A 348 -20.03 6.08 -8.85
N GLU A 349 -21.22 6.05 -9.47
CA GLU A 349 -22.14 4.90 -9.36
C GLU A 349 -21.54 3.58 -9.89
N ARG A 350 -20.51 3.68 -10.72
CA ARG A 350 -19.73 2.56 -11.25
C ARG A 350 -18.36 2.55 -10.57
N GLU A 351 -17.87 1.36 -10.27
CA GLU A 351 -16.51 1.17 -9.78
C GLU A 351 -15.49 1.59 -10.84
N ILE A 352 -14.77 2.69 -10.57
CA ILE A 352 -13.78 3.24 -11.48
C ILE A 352 -12.46 2.50 -11.34
N HIS A 353 -12.00 1.91 -12.45
CA HIS A 353 -10.73 1.20 -12.51
C HIS A 353 -9.53 2.15 -12.54
N ALA A 354 -9.67 3.30 -13.21
CA ALA A 354 -8.61 4.30 -13.35
C ALA A 354 -9.15 5.68 -13.76
N ILE A 355 -8.39 6.72 -13.42
CA ILE A 355 -8.48 8.03 -14.10
C ILE A 355 -7.58 7.97 -15.34
N VAL A 356 -8.10 8.39 -16.49
CA VAL A 356 -7.34 8.43 -17.74
C VAL A 356 -7.12 9.88 -18.15
N VAL A 357 -5.87 10.33 -18.08
CA VAL A 357 -5.44 11.68 -18.47
C VAL A 357 -5.19 11.72 -19.97
N ASN A 358 -5.86 12.60 -20.70
CA ASN A 358 -5.78 12.76 -22.17
C ASN A 358 -5.97 11.43 -22.94
N PRO A 359 -7.13 10.76 -22.80
CA PRO A 359 -7.38 9.43 -23.36
C PRO A 359 -7.15 9.32 -24.88
N TYR A 360 -7.29 10.41 -25.64
CA TYR A 360 -7.21 10.39 -27.09
C TYR A 360 -5.79 10.66 -27.65
N ASN A 361 -4.88 11.21 -26.85
CA ASN A 361 -3.60 11.76 -27.34
C ASN A 361 -2.42 11.37 -26.43
N GLY A 362 -2.02 10.08 -26.47
CA GLY A 362 -0.87 9.60 -25.69
C GLY A 362 -1.13 9.57 -24.18
N GLY A 363 -2.35 9.16 -23.81
CA GLY A 363 -2.87 9.28 -22.46
C GLY A 363 -2.09 8.52 -21.40
N PHE A 364 -2.20 9.00 -20.16
CA PHE A 364 -1.66 8.38 -18.97
C PHE A 364 -2.79 7.76 -18.14
N ILE A 365 -2.58 6.54 -17.66
CA ILE A 365 -3.57 5.80 -16.87
C ILE A 365 -3.12 5.82 -15.42
N LEU A 366 -3.85 6.56 -14.59
CA LEU A 366 -3.73 6.50 -13.14
C LEU A 366 -4.71 5.43 -12.61
N GLU A 367 -4.24 4.20 -12.47
CA GLU A 367 -5.05 3.12 -11.86
C GLU A 367 -5.50 3.49 -10.44
N ALA A 368 -6.69 3.03 -10.03
CA ALA A 368 -7.29 3.37 -8.75
C ALA A 368 -6.39 3.05 -7.54
N LYS A 369 -5.55 2.00 -7.64
CA LYS A 369 -4.54 1.65 -6.62
C LYS A 369 -3.51 2.78 -6.34
N TYR A 370 -3.29 3.68 -7.29
CA TYR A 370 -2.36 4.82 -7.12
C TYR A 370 -3.03 6.11 -6.63
N PHE A 371 -4.34 6.11 -6.39
CA PHE A 371 -5.02 7.33 -5.96
C PHE A 371 -4.51 7.82 -4.60
N ALA A 372 -4.37 6.91 -3.64
CA ALA A 372 -3.85 7.23 -2.31
C ALA A 372 -2.41 7.78 -2.39
N LEU A 373 -1.60 7.23 -3.29
CA LEU A 373 -0.24 7.73 -3.54
C LEU A 373 -0.28 9.20 -3.96
N VAL A 374 -1.06 9.56 -4.98
CA VAL A 374 -1.17 10.96 -5.46
C VAL A 374 -1.70 11.90 -4.36
N GLU A 375 -2.66 11.44 -3.57
CA GLU A 375 -3.24 12.23 -2.45
C GLU A 375 -2.22 12.49 -1.32
N GLN A 376 -1.35 11.53 -1.05
CA GLN A 376 -0.36 11.59 0.04
C GLN A 376 0.95 12.28 -0.38
N MET A 377 1.18 12.44 -1.69
CA MET A 377 2.34 13.17 -2.19
C MET A 377 2.29 14.63 -1.73
N LYS A 378 3.43 15.14 -1.26
CA LYS A 378 3.58 16.56 -0.88
C LYS A 378 3.66 17.42 -2.14
N SER A 379 3.25 18.68 -2.01
CA SER A 379 3.26 19.63 -3.13
C SER A 379 4.68 19.95 -3.55
N ARG A 380 4.89 20.10 -4.85
CA ARG A 380 6.10 20.73 -5.39
C ARG A 380 5.97 22.25 -5.51
N LEU A 381 4.76 22.80 -5.31
CA LEU A 381 4.52 24.23 -5.41
C LEU A 381 5.18 24.98 -4.26
N ILE A 382 6.03 25.93 -4.60
CA ILE A 382 6.53 26.93 -3.66
C ILE A 382 5.51 28.06 -3.63
N MET A 383 4.90 28.24 -2.46
CA MET A 383 4.11 29.44 -2.18
C MET A 383 5.07 30.52 -1.68
N ASN A 384 5.05 31.69 -2.33
CA ASN A 384 5.81 32.86 -1.89
C ASN A 384 5.33 33.38 -0.53
#